data_AF-A0A7V5Q9B7-F1
#
_entry.id   AF-A0A7V5Q9B7-F1
#
_cell.length_a   1.000
_cell.length_b   1.000
_cell.length_c   1.000
_cell.angle_alpha   90.00
_cell.angle_beta   90.00
_cell.angle_gamma   90.00
#
_symmetry.space_group_name_H-M   'P 1'
#
loop_
_entity.id
_entity.type
_entity.pdbx_description
1 polymer ?
#
loop_
_entity_poly.entity_id
_entity_poly.type
_entity_poly.pdbx_seq_one_letter_code
_entity_poly.pdbx_strand_id
1 'polypeptide(L)'
;MPQLDFSLWPPQLIWLAITFTALYFIMARVALPRIAGVIEHRRDRIANDLDRAQEFRDKSEQARADYETALKEARGQAHSIAQETRDRLASLTERQHAMSEAALANKIEEAEASIAATKAQVLSRLDEIAVETAGQVVESLIGKAAKAAQIKKAVSEAITAQGGGAAND
;
A
#
# COMPACT_ATOMS: atom_id res chain seq x y z
N MET A 1 71.42 89.09 17.93
CA MET A 1 70.54 87.92 18.14
C MET A 1 70.99 86.82 17.17
N PRO A 2 71.86 85.89 17.61
CA PRO A 2 72.50 84.88 16.74
C PRO A 2 71.52 83.84 16.15
N GLN A 3 70.23 83.89 16.51
CA GLN A 3 69.18 83.00 16.01
C GLN A 3 68.73 83.24 14.55
N LEU A 4 69.23 84.28 13.88
CA LEU A 4 68.95 84.58 12.46
C LEU A 4 70.24 84.54 11.61
N ASP A 5 71.16 83.64 11.93
CA ASP A 5 72.32 83.36 11.09
C ASP A 5 71.95 82.31 10.01
N PHE A 6 71.60 82.81 8.82
CA PHE A 6 71.16 82.01 7.67
C PHE A 6 72.26 81.09 7.11
N SER A 7 73.51 81.25 7.54
CA SER A 7 74.63 80.38 7.12
C SER A 7 74.48 78.94 7.62
N LEU A 8 73.73 78.72 8.71
CA LEU A 8 73.54 77.41 9.33
C LEU A 8 72.34 76.61 8.78
N TRP A 9 71.48 77.23 7.97
CA TRP A 9 70.24 76.62 7.47
C TRP A 9 70.43 75.64 6.30
N PRO A 10 71.34 75.88 5.33
CA PRO A 10 71.51 74.96 4.20
C PRO A 10 71.94 73.53 4.61
N PRO A 11 72.91 73.33 5.53
CA PRO A 11 73.27 71.98 5.99
C PRO A 11 72.10 71.25 6.67
N GLN A 12 71.28 71.96 7.45
CA GLN A 12 70.11 71.40 8.12
C GLN A 12 69.04 70.96 7.12
N LEU A 13 68.79 71.76 6.08
CA LEU A 13 67.84 71.43 5.01
C LEU A 13 68.32 70.23 4.18
N ILE A 14 69.63 70.13 3.89
CA ILE A 14 70.20 68.98 3.18
C ILE A 14 70.04 67.70 4.00
N TRP A 15 70.35 67.73 5.30
CA TRP A 15 70.19 66.56 6.17
C TRP A 15 68.72 66.18 6.37
N LEU A 16 67.83 67.16 6.50
CA LEU A 16 66.39 66.95 6.53
C LEU A 16 65.89 66.29 5.23
N ALA A 17 66.35 66.75 4.07
CA ALA A 17 65.99 66.16 2.78
C ALA A 17 66.48 64.71 2.66
N ILE A 18 67.72 64.42 3.09
CA ILE A 18 68.29 63.06 3.09
C ILE A 18 67.47 62.13 4.01
N THR A 19 67.25 62.52 5.26
CA THR A 19 66.53 61.70 6.25
C THR A 19 65.06 61.54 5.89
N PHE A 20 64.41 62.58 5.39
CA PHE A 20 63.03 62.52 4.91
C PHE A 20 62.90 61.61 3.69
N THR A 21 63.82 61.71 2.73
CA THR A 21 63.82 60.84 1.54
C THR A 21 64.06 59.38 1.92
N ALA A 22 65.00 59.11 2.84
CA ALA A 22 65.23 57.77 3.35
C ALA A 22 63.99 57.20 4.07
N LEU A 23 63.35 57.98 4.94
CA LEU A 23 62.10 57.60 5.61
C LEU A 23 60.96 57.36 4.60
N TYR A 24 60.81 58.24 3.62
CA TYR A 24 59.81 58.11 2.56
C TYR A 24 60.00 56.82 1.78
N PHE A 25 61.24 56.48 1.38
CA PHE A 25 61.53 55.23 0.69
C PHE A 25 61.20 54.01 1.54
N ILE A 26 61.55 54.02 2.83
CA ILE A 26 61.19 52.94 3.76
C ILE A 26 59.67 52.81 3.86
N MET A 27 58.95 53.92 3.98
CA MET A 27 57.50 53.90 4.09
C MET A 27 56.81 53.42 2.82
N ALA A 28 57.26 53.92 1.67
CA ALA A 28 56.76 53.51 0.36
C ALA A 28 57.03 52.02 0.08
N ARG A 29 58.20 51.51 0.48
CA ARG A 29 58.61 50.14 0.17
C ARG A 29 58.17 49.11 1.21
N VAL A 30 57.88 49.51 2.45
CA VAL A 30 57.57 48.58 3.55
C VAL A 30 56.17 48.77 4.13
N ALA A 31 55.76 49.99 4.50
CA ALA A 31 54.45 50.19 5.13
C ALA A 31 53.30 50.09 4.13
N LEU A 32 53.40 50.75 2.97
CA LEU A 32 52.36 50.67 1.94
C LEU A 32 52.05 49.22 1.50
N PRO A 33 53.04 48.37 1.15
CA PRO A 33 52.73 46.99 0.76
C PRO A 33 52.18 46.15 1.91
N ARG A 34 52.60 46.40 3.17
CA ARG A 34 52.01 45.71 4.34
C ARG A 34 50.54 46.07 4.53
N ILE A 35 50.18 47.34 4.41
CA ILE A 35 48.78 47.79 4.55
C ILE A 35 47.93 47.25 3.38
N ALA A 36 48.45 47.33 2.15
CA ALA A 36 47.79 46.77 0.98
C ALA A 36 47.53 45.26 1.13
N GLY A 37 48.52 44.49 1.61
CA GLY A 37 48.36 43.05 1.84
C GLY A 37 47.29 42.70 2.87
N VAL A 38 47.12 43.50 3.94
CA VAL A 38 46.05 43.29 4.93
C VAL A 38 44.67 43.57 4.35
N ILE A 39 44.54 44.62 3.53
CA ILE A 39 43.28 44.94 2.86
C ILE A 39 42.93 43.81 1.88
N GLU A 40 43.88 43.37 1.06
CA GLU A 40 43.64 42.30 0.09
C GLU A 40 43.26 41.00 0.76
N HIS A 41 43.99 40.57 1.81
CA HIS A 41 43.64 39.37 2.56
C HIS A 41 42.22 39.44 3.16
N ARG A 42 41.76 40.61 3.59
CA ARG A 42 40.38 40.76 4.07
C ARG A 42 39.38 40.64 2.92
N ARG A 43 39.67 41.24 1.77
CA ARG A 43 38.82 41.14 0.58
C ARG A 43 38.72 39.71 0.09
N ASP A 44 39.85 39.01 -0.02
CA ASP A 44 39.91 37.61 -0.43
C ASP A 44 39.14 36.71 0.52
N ARG A 45 39.29 36.92 1.84
CA ARG A 45 38.54 36.15 2.84
C ARG A 45 37.03 36.39 2.72
N ILE A 46 36.60 37.63 2.57
CA ILE A 46 35.18 37.96 2.40
C ILE A 46 34.62 37.36 1.10
N ALA A 47 35.37 37.45 0.00
CA ALA A 47 34.98 36.87 -1.28
C ALA A 47 34.83 35.34 -1.16
N ASN A 48 35.82 34.67 -0.57
CA ASN A 48 35.79 33.22 -0.34
C ASN A 48 34.63 32.81 0.58
N ASP A 49 34.39 33.55 1.67
CA ASP A 49 33.27 33.29 2.58
C ASP A 49 31.91 33.47 1.86
N LEU A 50 31.79 34.48 0.99
CA LEU A 50 30.59 34.72 0.20
C LEU A 50 30.37 33.63 -0.85
N ASP A 51 31.42 33.21 -1.55
CA ASP A 51 31.37 32.14 -2.55
C ASP A 51 30.97 30.81 -1.90
N ARG A 52 31.57 30.47 -0.75
CA ARG A 52 31.18 29.30 0.04
C ARG A 52 29.74 29.38 0.52
N ALA A 53 29.32 30.55 1.00
CA ALA A 53 27.94 30.74 1.42
C ALA A 53 26.96 30.58 0.25
N GLN A 54 27.33 31.02 -0.95
CA GLN A 54 26.54 30.82 -2.16
C GLN A 54 26.49 29.34 -2.55
N GLU A 55 27.64 28.65 -2.56
CA GLU A 55 27.72 27.22 -2.85
C GLU A 55 26.87 26.40 -1.86
N PHE A 56 26.90 26.73 -0.58
CA PHE A 56 26.05 26.07 0.41
C PHE A 56 24.56 26.37 0.21
N ARG A 57 24.20 27.61 -0.14
CA ARG A 57 22.81 27.95 -0.49
C ARG A 57 22.33 27.14 -1.69
N ASP A 58 23.13 27.07 -2.75
CA ASP A 58 22.78 26.36 -3.98
C ASP A 58 22.65 24.85 -3.71
N LYS A 59 23.57 24.26 -2.94
CA LYS A 59 23.47 22.85 -2.52
C LYS A 59 22.24 22.58 -1.66
N SER A 60 21.91 23.49 -0.73
CA SER A 60 20.71 23.36 0.09
C SER A 60 19.43 23.45 -0.74
N GLU A 61 19.38 24.37 -1.70
CA GLU A 61 18.22 24.50 -2.59
C GLU A 61 18.08 23.28 -3.51
N GLN A 62 19.18 22.78 -4.06
CA GLN A 62 19.19 21.55 -4.85
C GLN A 62 18.72 20.34 -4.03
N ALA A 63 19.28 20.15 -2.82
CA ALA A 63 18.87 19.07 -1.93
C ALA A 63 17.38 19.18 -1.54
N ARG A 64 16.86 20.40 -1.38
CA ARG A 64 15.43 20.64 -1.12
C ARG A 64 14.58 20.25 -2.33
N ALA A 65 14.97 20.66 -3.54
CA ALA A 65 14.26 20.31 -4.77
C ALA A 65 14.26 18.80 -5.03
N ASP A 66 15.38 18.12 -4.80
CA ASP A 66 15.51 16.67 -4.92
C ASP A 66 14.62 15.95 -3.90
N TYR A 67 14.61 16.43 -2.65
CA TYR A 67 13.74 15.90 -1.59
C TYR A 67 12.25 16.08 -1.91
N GLU A 68 11.85 17.26 -2.38
CA GLU A 68 10.46 17.54 -2.78
C GLU A 68 10.03 16.65 -3.96
N THR A 69 10.92 16.43 -4.92
CA THR A 69 10.70 15.54 -6.07
C THR A 69 10.53 14.10 -5.61
N ALA A 70 11.45 13.59 -4.78
CA ALA A 70 11.37 12.24 -4.22
C ALA A 70 10.10 12.04 -3.39
N LEU A 71 9.69 13.05 -2.60
CA LEU A 71 8.46 13.00 -1.82
C LEU A 71 7.21 12.94 -2.72
N LYS A 72 7.18 13.74 -3.80
CA LYS A 72 6.08 13.73 -4.77
C LYS A 72 6.00 12.38 -5.48
N GLU A 73 7.14 11.83 -5.89
CA GLU A 73 7.22 10.53 -6.54
C GLU A 73 6.77 9.41 -5.59
N ALA A 74 7.27 9.37 -4.36
CA ALA A 74 6.88 8.38 -3.36
C ALA A 74 5.37 8.43 -3.06
N ARG A 75 4.78 9.63 -2.96
CA ARG A 75 3.32 9.79 -2.82
C ARG A 75 2.56 9.29 -4.05
N GLY A 76 3.06 9.56 -5.25
CA GLY A 76 2.49 9.07 -6.49
C GLY A 76 2.51 7.54 -6.57
N GLN A 77 3.66 6.94 -6.27
CA GLN A 77 3.82 5.48 -6.22
C GLN A 77 2.91 4.84 -5.17
N ALA A 78 2.84 5.41 -3.96
CA ALA A 78 1.96 4.92 -2.90
C ALA A 78 0.47 4.98 -3.33
N HIS A 79 0.06 6.05 -4.01
CA HIS A 79 -1.30 6.15 -4.53
C HIS A 79 -1.58 5.11 -5.62
N SER A 80 -0.63 4.92 -6.55
CA SER A 80 -0.73 3.89 -7.60
C SER A 80 -0.82 2.49 -7.01
N ILE A 81 0.02 2.15 -6.03
CA ILE A 81 -0.01 0.85 -5.35
C ILE A 81 -1.35 0.66 -4.63
N ALA A 82 -1.86 1.69 -3.96
CA ALA A 82 -3.15 1.62 -3.28
C ALA A 82 -4.31 1.41 -4.26
N GLN A 83 -4.29 2.07 -5.42
CA GLN A 83 -5.28 1.87 -6.48
C GLN A 83 -5.19 0.46 -7.07
N GLU A 84 -4.01 0.03 -7.50
CA GLU A 84 -3.80 -1.31 -8.06
C GLU A 84 -4.21 -2.41 -7.07
N THR A 85 -3.88 -2.24 -5.79
CA THR A 85 -4.27 -3.19 -4.75
C THR A 85 -5.79 -3.24 -4.58
N ARG A 86 -6.48 -2.09 -4.61
CA ARG A 86 -7.95 -2.05 -4.53
C ARG A 86 -8.60 -2.74 -5.73
N ASP A 87 -8.12 -2.45 -6.93
CA ASP A 87 -8.66 -3.05 -8.16
C ASP A 87 -8.42 -4.57 -8.19
N ARG A 88 -7.22 -5.00 -7.78
CA ARG A 88 -6.90 -6.42 -7.62
C ARG A 88 -7.77 -7.08 -6.56
N LEU A 89 -7.98 -6.45 -5.41
CA LEU A 89 -8.79 -7.01 -4.34
C LEU A 89 -10.28 -7.11 -4.75
N ALA A 90 -10.79 -6.09 -5.44
CA ALA A 90 -12.15 -6.11 -6.00
C ALA A 90 -12.32 -7.26 -6.98
N SER A 91 -11.39 -7.45 -7.92
CA SER A 91 -11.46 -8.55 -8.89
C SER A 91 -11.32 -9.94 -8.24
N LEU A 92 -10.49 -10.08 -7.20
CA LEU A 92 -10.37 -11.32 -6.43
C LEU A 92 -11.64 -11.63 -5.64
N THR A 93 -12.25 -10.59 -5.05
CA THR A 93 -13.50 -10.70 -4.29
C THR A 93 -14.62 -11.15 -5.20
N GLU A 94 -14.77 -10.51 -6.37
CA GLU A 94 -15.75 -10.90 -7.37
C GLU A 94 -15.58 -12.35 -7.84
N ARG A 95 -14.35 -12.77 -8.15
CA ARG A 95 -14.06 -14.17 -8.52
C ARG A 95 -14.40 -15.14 -7.40
N GLN A 96 -14.06 -14.80 -6.15
CA GLN A 96 -14.35 -15.65 -5.01
C GLN A 96 -15.85 -15.76 -4.74
N HIS A 97 -16.59 -14.67 -4.91
CA HIS A 97 -18.06 -14.67 -4.84
C HIS A 97 -18.65 -15.57 -5.92
N ALA A 98 -18.29 -15.37 -7.18
CA ALA A 98 -18.77 -16.20 -8.29
C ALA A 98 -18.46 -17.69 -8.10
N MET A 99 -17.25 -18.03 -7.63
CA MET A 99 -16.87 -19.42 -7.31
C MET A 99 -17.71 -19.99 -6.16
N SER A 100 -17.95 -19.19 -5.12
CA SER A 100 -18.73 -19.61 -3.95
C SER A 100 -20.21 -19.81 -4.31
N GLU A 101 -20.78 -18.92 -5.13
CA GLU A 101 -22.13 -19.05 -5.67
C GLU A 101 -22.28 -20.29 -6.55
N ALA A 102 -21.33 -20.55 -7.46
CA ALA A 102 -21.33 -21.76 -8.27
C ALA A 102 -21.23 -23.04 -7.41
N ALA A 103 -20.35 -23.04 -6.40
CA ALA A 103 -20.23 -24.17 -5.48
C ALA A 103 -21.51 -24.38 -4.64
N LEU A 104 -22.17 -23.30 -4.24
CA LEU A 104 -23.44 -23.36 -3.52
C LEU A 104 -24.56 -23.90 -4.40
N ALA A 105 -24.67 -23.43 -5.65
CA ALA A 105 -25.64 -23.93 -6.62
C ALA A 105 -25.48 -25.44 -6.86
N ASN A 106 -24.24 -25.91 -7.08
CA ASN A 106 -23.95 -27.34 -7.24
C ASN A 106 -24.36 -28.16 -6.01
N LYS A 107 -24.09 -27.65 -4.79
CA LYS A 107 -24.51 -28.33 -3.55
C LYS A 107 -26.02 -28.40 -3.40
N ILE A 108 -26.74 -27.37 -3.81
CA ILE A 108 -28.20 -27.35 -3.79
C ILE A 108 -28.73 -28.40 -4.76
N GLU A 109 -28.21 -28.45 -5.99
CA GLU A 109 -28.60 -29.45 -6.99
C GLU A 109 -28.32 -30.89 -6.51
N GLU A 110 -27.15 -31.14 -5.92
CA GLU A 110 -26.80 -32.45 -5.35
C GLU A 110 -27.73 -32.84 -4.19
N ALA A 111 -28.06 -31.89 -3.31
CA ALA A 111 -28.98 -32.11 -2.21
C ALA A 111 -30.42 -32.39 -2.71
N GLU A 112 -30.90 -31.65 -3.71
CA GLU A 112 -32.20 -31.88 -4.35
C GLU A 112 -32.27 -33.26 -5.00
N ALA A 113 -31.22 -33.66 -5.72
CA ALA A 113 -31.12 -34.99 -6.32
C ALA A 113 -31.12 -36.11 -5.25
N SER A 114 -30.39 -35.93 -4.15
CA SER A 114 -30.37 -36.86 -3.03
C SER A 114 -31.73 -36.99 -2.33
N ILE A 115 -32.42 -35.86 -2.13
CA ILE A 115 -33.77 -35.84 -1.57
C ILE A 115 -34.75 -36.58 -2.50
N ALA A 116 -34.68 -36.33 -3.81
CA ALA A 116 -35.52 -37.00 -4.80
C ALA A 116 -35.26 -38.52 -4.82
N ALA A 117 -34.00 -38.94 -4.79
CA ALA A 117 -33.62 -40.35 -4.75
C ALA A 117 -34.10 -41.03 -3.45
N THR A 118 -33.93 -40.38 -2.30
CA THR A 118 -34.39 -40.89 -1.00
C THR A 118 -35.91 -41.01 -0.99
N LYS A 119 -36.63 -40.01 -1.52
CA LYS A 119 -38.09 -40.04 -1.64
C LYS A 119 -38.55 -41.21 -2.52
N ALA A 120 -37.91 -41.44 -3.66
CA ALA A 120 -38.22 -42.57 -4.53
C ALA A 120 -37.97 -43.92 -3.84
N GLN A 121 -36.86 -44.05 -3.10
CA GLN A 121 -36.53 -45.26 -2.35
C GLN A 121 -37.50 -45.53 -1.20
N VAL A 122 -37.93 -44.49 -0.47
CA VAL A 122 -38.93 -44.63 0.59
C VAL A 122 -40.26 -45.06 -0.01
N LEU A 123 -40.70 -44.43 -1.10
CA LEU A 123 -41.95 -44.80 -1.78
C LEU A 123 -41.92 -46.25 -2.28
N SER A 124 -40.79 -46.73 -2.83
CA SER A 124 -40.68 -48.12 -3.29
C SER A 124 -40.71 -49.13 -2.13
N ARG A 125 -40.14 -48.77 -0.97
CA ARG A 125 -40.15 -49.63 0.23
C ARG A 125 -41.45 -49.55 1.01
N LEU A 126 -42.22 -48.46 0.86
CA LEU A 126 -43.47 -48.25 1.57
C LEU A 126 -44.49 -49.33 1.24
N ASP A 127 -44.56 -49.77 -0.02
CA ASP A 127 -45.44 -50.84 -0.46
C ASP A 127 -45.08 -52.18 0.20
N GLU A 128 -43.79 -52.49 0.31
CA GLU A 128 -43.30 -53.71 0.96
C GLU A 128 -43.61 -53.69 2.47
N ILE A 129 -43.32 -52.56 3.13
CA ILE A 129 -43.59 -52.38 4.57
C ILE A 129 -45.10 -52.40 4.85
N ALA A 130 -45.92 -51.81 3.98
CA ALA A 130 -47.37 -51.84 4.11
C ALA A 130 -47.92 -53.28 3.98
N VAL A 131 -47.41 -54.06 3.02
CA VAL A 131 -47.79 -55.47 2.84
C VAL A 131 -47.33 -56.32 4.02
N GLU A 132 -46.10 -56.11 4.51
CA GLU A 132 -45.56 -56.84 5.67
C GLU A 132 -46.36 -56.53 6.94
N THR A 133 -46.59 -55.25 7.22
CA THR A 133 -47.34 -54.81 8.42
C THR A 133 -48.79 -55.28 8.36
N ALA A 134 -49.45 -55.16 7.21
CA ALA A 134 -50.81 -55.69 7.02
C ALA A 134 -50.85 -57.22 7.21
N GLY A 135 -49.82 -57.93 6.73
CA GLY A 135 -49.68 -59.37 6.95
C GLY A 135 -49.56 -59.74 8.43
N GLN A 136 -48.70 -59.04 9.19
CA GLN A 136 -48.54 -59.24 10.63
C GLN A 136 -49.84 -58.96 11.42
N VAL A 137 -50.56 -57.89 11.06
CA VAL A 137 -51.85 -57.54 11.68
C VAL A 137 -52.91 -58.61 11.39
N VAL A 138 -52.99 -59.09 10.15
CA VAL A 138 -53.92 -60.16 9.76
C VAL A 138 -53.59 -61.49 10.45
N GLU A 139 -52.31 -61.83 10.58
CA GLU A 139 -51.85 -63.02 11.30
C GLU A 139 -52.18 -62.94 12.79
N SER A 140 -51.98 -61.78 13.42
CA SER A 140 -52.37 -61.52 14.81
C SER A 140 -53.89 -61.62 15.05
N LEU A 141 -54.73 -61.28 14.07
CA LEU A 141 -56.19 -61.24 14.22
C LEU A 141 -56.86 -62.58 13.89
N ILE A 142 -56.34 -63.33 12.91
CA ILE A 142 -56.98 -64.54 12.36
C ILE A 142 -56.25 -65.81 12.84
N GLY A 143 -55.06 -65.70 13.42
CA GLY A 143 -54.31 -66.81 14.01
C GLY A 143 -53.79 -67.85 13.00
N LYS A 144 -53.85 -67.55 11.70
CA LYS A 144 -53.32 -68.35 10.60
C LYS A 144 -52.61 -67.44 9.60
N ALA A 145 -51.45 -67.88 9.11
CA ALA A 145 -50.70 -67.18 8.06
C ALA A 145 -51.55 -67.10 6.78
N ALA A 146 -52.05 -65.91 6.46
CA ALA A 146 -52.73 -65.66 5.19
C ALA A 146 -51.70 -65.73 4.05
N LYS A 147 -52.08 -66.29 2.88
CA LYS A 147 -51.16 -66.37 1.72
C LYS A 147 -50.73 -64.96 1.31
N ALA A 148 -49.42 -64.71 1.32
CA ALA A 148 -48.80 -63.42 0.96
C ALA A 148 -49.33 -62.82 -0.35
N ALA A 149 -49.72 -63.66 -1.32
CA ALA A 149 -50.32 -63.22 -2.58
C ALA A 149 -51.70 -62.53 -2.43
N GLN A 150 -52.53 -62.94 -1.46
CA GLN A 150 -53.84 -62.31 -1.22
C GLN A 150 -53.70 -60.97 -0.49
N ILE A 151 -52.76 -60.88 0.47
CA ILE A 151 -52.44 -59.63 1.17
C ILE A 151 -51.86 -58.61 0.18
N LYS A 152 -50.90 -59.03 -0.65
CA LYS A 152 -50.28 -58.16 -1.67
C LYS A 152 -51.32 -57.60 -2.65
N LYS A 153 -52.30 -58.42 -3.06
CA LYS A 153 -53.39 -57.99 -3.94
C LYS A 153 -54.34 -57.00 -3.27
N ALA A 154 -54.78 -57.28 -2.04
CA ALA A 154 -55.68 -56.40 -1.29
C ALA A 154 -55.03 -55.05 -0.93
N VAL A 155 -53.75 -55.05 -0.55
CA VAL A 155 -52.99 -53.82 -0.27
C VAL A 155 -52.78 -53.02 -1.56
N SER A 156 -52.43 -53.66 -2.68
CA SER A 156 -52.31 -52.96 -3.97
C SER A 156 -53.63 -52.32 -4.43
N GLU A 157 -54.76 -53.03 -4.26
CA GLU A 157 -56.09 -52.51 -4.58
C GLU A 157 -56.47 -51.30 -3.68
N ALA A 158 -56.17 -51.37 -2.38
CA ALA A 158 -56.40 -50.27 -1.44
C ALA A 158 -55.54 -49.02 -1.74
N ILE A 159 -54.26 -49.20 -2.08
CA ILE A 159 -53.35 -48.10 -2.45
C ILE A 159 -53.81 -47.42 -3.75
N THR A 160 -54.23 -48.19 -4.77
CA THR A 160 -54.80 -47.62 -6.01
C THR A 160 -56.15 -46.94 -5.80
N ALA A 161 -56.99 -47.44 -4.89
CA ALA A 161 -58.28 -46.82 -4.56
C ALA A 161 -58.12 -45.49 -3.80
N GLN A 162 -57.08 -45.35 -2.96
CA GLN A 162 -56.78 -44.09 -2.26
C GLN A 162 -56.06 -43.07 -3.16
N GLY A 163 -55.20 -43.50 -4.08
CA GLY A 163 -54.55 -42.62 -5.07
C GLY A 163 -55.51 -42.04 -6.13
N GLY A 164 -56.62 -42.72 -6.41
CA GLY A 164 -57.68 -42.24 -7.31
C GLY A 164 -58.66 -41.23 -6.68
N GLY A 165 -58.67 -41.08 -5.35
CA GLY A 165 -59.56 -40.17 -4.63
C GLY A 165 -59.09 -38.71 -4.56
N ALA A 166 -57.86 -38.41 -4.95
CA ALA A 166 -57.30 -37.06 -4.94
C ALA A 166 -57.37 -36.34 -6.31
N ALA A 167 -58.01 -36.95 -7.31
CA ALA A 167 -58.11 -36.40 -8.67
C ALA A 167 -59.54 -35.99 -9.07
N ASN A 168 -60.52 -35.99 -8.15
CA ASN A 168 -61.90 -35.62 -8.45
C ASN A 168 -62.57 -34.69 -7.42
N ASP A 169 -61.78 -33.82 -6.77
CA ASP A 169 -62.25 -32.58 -6.13
C ASP A 169 -61.27 -31.44 -6.45
#